data_AF-A0A938CPH4-F1
#
_entry.id   AF-A0A938CPH4-F1
#
_cell.length_a   1.000
_cell.length_b   1.000
_cell.length_c   1.000
_cell.angle_alpha   90.00
_cell.angle_beta   90.00
_cell.angle_gamma   90.00
#
_symmetry.space_group_name_H-M   'P 1'
#
loop_
_entity.id
_entity.type
_entity.pdbx_description
1 polymer ?
#
loop_
_entity_poly.entity_id
_entity_poly.type
_entity_poly.pdbx_seq_one_letter_code
_entity_poly.pdbx_strand_id
1 'polypeptide(L)'
;MGSALQPFIWYDVMAPDMGLAARFYSAVMGWRAADAGVAGMEYSILWAGETRIGGIMPVPPGFVLPPMWTGYIFSNDVDGDARRAEERGGTIFQEPLDIPGVGRFAVLADSGGALFNIFRPESSAAARPAAASALGHVGWHDLRAANGEEAWEFYSGLFGWVATDAFEAMPGATYQMSSLATSRQAA
;
A
#
# COMPACT_ATOMS: atom_id res chain seq x y z
N MET A 1 -9.79 14.86 17.36
CA MET A 1 -8.89 13.74 17.66
C MET A 1 -7.99 13.59 16.45
N GLY A 2 -6.68 13.81 16.58
CA GLY A 2 -5.76 13.71 15.44
C GLY A 2 -5.77 12.28 14.89
N SER A 3 -5.87 12.13 13.57
CA SER A 3 -5.75 10.80 12.95
C SER A 3 -4.40 10.21 13.34
N ALA A 4 -4.38 8.94 13.71
CA ALA A 4 -3.13 8.24 14.00
C ALA A 4 -2.26 8.22 12.73
N LEU A 5 -0.93 8.13 12.87
CA LEU A 5 -0.05 8.06 11.71
C LEU A 5 -0.30 6.76 10.94
N GLN A 6 -0.61 6.87 9.66
CA GLN A 6 -0.94 5.73 8.79
C GLN A 6 0.11 5.58 7.69
N PRO A 7 1.28 4.95 8.00
CA PRO A 7 2.32 4.67 7.01
C PRO A 7 1.91 3.56 6.04
N PHE A 8 2.56 3.48 4.88
CA PHE A 8 2.66 2.22 4.16
C PHE A 8 3.41 1.18 5.00
N ILE A 9 2.88 -0.04 5.08
CA ILE A 9 3.42 -1.12 5.92
C ILE A 9 3.70 -2.41 5.16
N TRP A 10 3.11 -2.58 3.97
CA TRP A 10 3.28 -3.79 3.18
C TRP A 10 3.01 -3.55 1.70
N TYR A 11 3.40 -4.50 0.86
CA TYR A 11 3.21 -4.44 -0.59
C TYR A 11 2.97 -5.83 -1.14
N ASP A 12 2.08 -5.93 -2.13
CA ASP A 12 1.93 -7.14 -2.92
C ASP A 12 2.06 -6.83 -4.40
N VAL A 13 2.67 -7.76 -5.14
CA VAL A 13 2.50 -7.85 -6.58
C VAL A 13 1.42 -8.90 -6.88
N MET A 14 0.35 -8.45 -7.52
CA MET A 14 -0.64 -9.34 -8.13
C MET A 14 -0.12 -9.78 -9.50
N ALA A 15 -0.02 -11.09 -9.72
CA ALA A 15 0.51 -11.65 -10.94
C ALA A 15 -0.33 -12.85 -11.43
N PRO A 16 -0.71 -12.91 -12.72
CA PRO A 16 -1.35 -14.09 -13.30
C PRO A 16 -0.47 -15.34 -13.29
N ASP A 17 0.86 -15.16 -13.36
CA ASP A 17 1.86 -16.22 -13.21
C ASP A 17 2.85 -15.82 -12.10
N MET A 18 2.61 -16.35 -10.89
CA MET A 18 3.42 -16.07 -9.71
C MET A 18 4.86 -16.57 -9.87
N GLY A 19 5.05 -17.70 -10.57
CA GLY A 19 6.37 -18.27 -10.81
C GLY A 19 7.21 -17.41 -11.75
N LEU A 20 6.58 -16.83 -12.78
CA LEU A 20 7.23 -15.87 -13.67
C LEU A 20 7.59 -14.58 -12.94
N ALA A 21 6.69 -14.04 -12.12
CA ALA A 21 6.96 -12.86 -11.29
C ALA A 21 8.14 -13.10 -10.33
N ALA A 22 8.15 -14.25 -9.64
CA ALA A 22 9.23 -14.63 -8.74
C ALA A 22 10.59 -14.70 -9.45
N ARG A 23 10.66 -15.35 -10.63
CA ARG A 23 11.90 -15.42 -11.42
C ARG A 23 12.37 -14.05 -11.90
N PHE A 24 11.44 -13.19 -12.31
CA PHE A 24 11.75 -11.82 -12.72
C PHE A 24 12.37 -11.02 -11.58
N TYR A 25 11.73 -10.97 -10.42
CA TYR A 25 12.25 -10.21 -9.28
C TYR A 25 13.52 -10.82 -8.69
N SER A 26 13.70 -12.13 -8.79
CA SER A 26 14.98 -12.77 -8.46
C SER A 26 16.11 -12.30 -9.38
N ALA A 27 15.87 -12.25 -10.70
CA ALA A 27 16.88 -11.82 -11.67
C ALA A 27 17.22 -10.32 -11.57
N VAL A 28 16.21 -9.46 -11.35
CA VAL A 28 16.38 -8.00 -11.36
C VAL A 28 16.80 -7.46 -10.00
N MET A 29 16.18 -7.96 -8.92
CA MET A 29 16.35 -7.40 -7.57
C MET A 29 17.17 -8.31 -6.66
N GLY A 30 17.46 -9.55 -7.07
CA GLY A 30 18.07 -10.56 -6.18
C GLY A 30 17.13 -11.07 -5.10
N TRP A 31 15.83 -10.83 -5.22
CA TRP A 31 14.85 -11.26 -4.23
C TRP A 31 14.59 -12.76 -4.27
N ARG A 32 14.24 -13.32 -3.10
CA ARG A 32 13.76 -14.70 -2.97
C ARG A 32 12.25 -14.69 -2.72
N ALA A 33 11.53 -15.56 -3.41
CA ALA A 33 10.13 -15.86 -3.08
C ALA A 33 10.06 -17.19 -2.31
N ALA A 34 9.20 -17.26 -1.29
CA ALA A 34 8.91 -18.49 -0.57
C ALA A 34 7.44 -18.53 -0.16
N ASP A 35 6.82 -19.71 -0.24
CA ASP A 35 5.45 -19.95 0.19
C ASP A 35 5.25 -19.46 1.65
N ALA A 36 4.18 -18.71 1.87
CA ALA A 36 3.88 -18.10 3.18
C ALA A 36 3.32 -19.10 4.20
N GLY A 37 2.94 -20.31 3.77
CA GLY A 37 2.38 -21.37 4.60
C GLY A 37 0.98 -21.06 5.13
N VAL A 38 0.26 -20.11 4.53
CA VAL A 38 -1.07 -19.71 4.99
C VAL A 38 -2.12 -20.58 4.33
N ALA A 39 -2.81 -21.40 5.14
CA ALA A 39 -3.77 -22.37 4.65
C ALA A 39 -4.88 -21.70 3.82
N GLY A 40 -5.11 -22.21 2.62
CA GLY A 40 -6.16 -21.72 1.72
C GLY A 40 -5.82 -20.43 0.96
N MET A 41 -4.60 -19.90 1.10
CA MET A 41 -4.13 -18.75 0.33
C MET A 41 -2.89 -19.08 -0.48
N GLU A 42 -2.97 -18.92 -1.80
CA GLU A 42 -1.81 -18.98 -2.68
C GLU A 42 -1.02 -17.68 -2.52
N TYR A 43 -0.03 -17.69 -1.63
CA TYR A 43 0.70 -16.49 -1.26
C TYR A 43 2.17 -16.80 -1.02
N SER A 44 3.06 -16.05 -1.68
CA SER A 44 4.50 -16.14 -1.48
C SER A 44 5.03 -14.86 -0.87
N ILE A 45 5.85 -14.96 0.17
CA ILE A 45 6.61 -13.83 0.72
C ILE A 45 7.84 -13.57 -0.15
N LEU A 46 8.05 -12.31 -0.49
CA LEU A 46 9.27 -11.80 -1.11
C LEU A 46 10.28 -11.37 -0.03
N TRP A 47 11.55 -11.71 -0.25
CA TRP A 47 12.64 -11.48 0.67
C TRP A 47 13.79 -10.74 -0.01
N ALA A 48 14.25 -9.65 0.61
CA ALA A 48 15.52 -9.00 0.33
C ALA A 48 16.53 -9.40 1.42
N GLY A 49 17.38 -10.40 1.12
CA GLY A 49 18.18 -11.07 2.16
C GLY A 49 17.28 -11.73 3.20
N GLU A 50 17.42 -11.31 4.46
CA GLU A 50 16.63 -11.82 5.60
C GLU A 50 15.37 -10.98 5.88
N THR A 51 15.16 -9.89 5.14
CA THR A 51 14.01 -9.00 5.35
C THR A 51 12.87 -9.36 4.43
N ARG A 52 11.66 -9.45 4.98
CA ARG A 52 10.43 -9.60 4.19
C ARG A 52 10.03 -8.24 3.61
N ILE A 53 9.83 -8.17 2.31
CA ILE A 53 9.62 -6.89 1.60
C ILE A 53 8.27 -6.76 0.91
N GLY A 54 7.51 -7.84 0.86
CA GLY A 54 6.18 -7.88 0.25
C GLY A 54 5.76 -9.31 -0.04
N GLY A 55 4.73 -9.47 -0.86
CA GLY A 55 4.35 -10.78 -1.37
C GLY A 55 4.00 -10.80 -2.84
N ILE A 56 3.79 -12.02 -3.33
CA ILE A 56 3.22 -12.33 -4.63
C ILE A 56 1.92 -13.09 -4.37
N MET A 57 0.85 -12.67 -5.04
CA MET A 57 -0.45 -13.33 -5.00
C MET A 57 -1.05 -13.44 -6.41
N PRO A 58 -1.96 -14.39 -6.65
CA PRO A 58 -2.65 -14.47 -7.93
C PRO A 58 -3.62 -13.29 -8.08
N VAL A 59 -3.96 -12.96 -9.33
CA VAL A 59 -5.11 -12.08 -9.60
C VAL A 59 -6.38 -12.81 -9.12
N PRO A 60 -7.24 -12.18 -8.30
CA PRO A 60 -8.44 -12.84 -7.79
C PRO A 60 -9.37 -13.33 -8.92
N PRO A 61 -10.04 -14.49 -8.74
CA PRO A 61 -11.00 -14.98 -9.73
C PRO A 61 -12.09 -13.94 -10.04
N GLY A 62 -12.43 -13.81 -11.32
CA GLY A 62 -13.44 -12.84 -11.78
C GLY A 62 -12.88 -11.46 -12.12
N PHE A 63 -11.61 -11.20 -11.86
CA PHE A 63 -10.93 -9.97 -12.24
C PHE A 63 -9.98 -10.20 -13.43
N VAL A 64 -9.89 -9.21 -14.31
CA VAL A 64 -8.90 -9.15 -15.39
C VAL A 64 -8.05 -7.90 -15.18
N LEU A 65 -6.96 -8.06 -14.44
CA LEU A 65 -6.03 -6.98 -14.11
C LEU A 65 -4.67 -7.27 -14.74
N PRO A 66 -3.97 -6.25 -15.27
CA PRO A 66 -2.55 -6.41 -15.59
C PRO A 66 -1.75 -6.71 -14.30
N PRO A 67 -0.59 -7.37 -14.41
CA PRO A 67 0.30 -7.53 -13.26
C PRO A 67 0.62 -6.16 -12.66
N MET A 68 0.43 -6.00 -11.35
CA MET A 68 0.58 -4.70 -10.70
C MET A 68 1.00 -4.83 -9.24
N TRP A 69 1.71 -3.81 -8.77
CA TRP A 69 1.98 -3.62 -7.35
C TRP A 69 0.82 -2.89 -6.67
N THR A 70 0.53 -3.26 -5.44
CA THR A 70 -0.36 -2.52 -4.54
C THR A 70 0.32 -2.33 -3.19
N GLY A 71 0.09 -1.17 -2.58
CA GLY A 71 0.58 -0.84 -1.26
C GLY A 71 -0.51 -0.96 -0.21
N TYR A 72 -0.12 -1.37 0.99
CA TYR A 72 -0.98 -1.43 2.17
C TYR A 72 -0.63 -0.29 3.12
N ILE A 73 -1.61 0.57 3.37
CA ILE A 73 -1.52 1.66 4.34
C ILE A 73 -2.05 1.14 5.68
N PHE A 74 -1.31 1.39 6.76
CA PHE A 74 -1.74 1.01 8.10
C PHE A 74 -3.07 1.68 8.46
N SER A 75 -3.94 0.94 9.11
CA SER A 75 -5.17 1.47 9.69
C SER A 75 -5.40 0.93 11.08
N ASN A 76 -5.80 1.80 12.01
CA ASN A 76 -6.26 1.36 13.34
C ASN A 76 -7.72 0.88 13.31
N ASP A 77 -8.48 1.33 12.31
CA ASP A 77 -9.92 1.10 12.16
C ASP A 77 -10.23 0.94 10.66
N VAL A 78 -10.01 -0.28 10.15
CA VAL A 78 -10.16 -0.60 8.72
C VAL A 78 -11.57 -0.28 8.23
N ASP A 79 -12.58 -0.65 9.02
CA ASP A 79 -13.98 -0.41 8.71
C ASP A 79 -14.32 1.08 8.66
N GLY A 80 -13.84 1.85 9.65
CA GLY A 80 -14.02 3.30 9.66
C GLY A 80 -13.29 4.01 8.54
N ASP A 81 -12.06 3.60 8.20
CA ASP A 81 -11.29 4.17 7.09
C ASP A 81 -11.90 3.84 5.73
N ALA A 82 -12.35 2.59 5.52
CA ALA A 82 -13.04 2.19 4.29
C ALA A 82 -14.30 3.03 4.05
N ARG A 83 -15.13 3.20 5.08
CA ARG A 83 -16.33 4.05 5.00
C ARG A 83 -15.98 5.51 4.71
N ARG A 84 -14.98 6.07 5.39
CA ARG A 84 -14.54 7.45 5.11
C ARG A 84 -13.97 7.63 3.71
N ALA A 85 -13.31 6.61 3.17
CA ALA A 85 -12.83 6.63 1.80
C ALA A 85 -13.99 6.65 0.81
N GLU A 86 -15.02 5.82 1.02
CA GLU A 86 -16.24 5.81 0.19
C GLU A 86 -17.01 7.14 0.27
N GLU A 87 -17.19 7.69 1.47
CA GLU A 87 -17.82 9.01 1.69
C GLU A 87 -17.10 10.16 0.95
N ARG A 88 -15.81 9.98 0.63
CA ARG A 88 -14.96 10.92 -0.10
C ARG A 88 -14.87 10.62 -1.61
N GLY A 89 -15.76 9.76 -2.12
CA GLY A 89 -15.82 9.42 -3.55
C GLY A 89 -14.88 8.29 -3.96
N GLY A 90 -14.26 7.59 -3.00
CA GLY A 90 -13.54 6.35 -3.26
C GLY A 90 -14.49 5.18 -3.53
N THR A 91 -13.92 4.07 -3.99
CA THR A 91 -14.65 2.81 -4.25
C THR A 91 -14.11 1.69 -3.37
N ILE A 92 -15.00 0.89 -2.78
CA ILE A 92 -14.64 -0.33 -2.05
C ILE A 92 -14.73 -1.52 -3.02
N PHE A 93 -13.60 -2.18 -3.30
CA PHE A 93 -13.55 -3.39 -4.12
C PHE A 93 -13.62 -4.67 -3.28
N GLN A 94 -13.05 -4.63 -2.09
CA GLN A 94 -13.14 -5.68 -1.09
C GLN A 94 -13.51 -5.04 0.24
N GLU A 95 -14.69 -5.40 0.73
CA GLU A 95 -15.16 -5.00 2.05
C GLU A 95 -14.19 -5.46 3.14
N PRO A 96 -14.07 -4.72 4.26
CA PRO A 96 -13.26 -5.08 5.41
C PRO A 96 -13.40 -6.56 5.82
N LEU A 97 -12.29 -7.30 5.68
CA LEU A 97 -12.25 -8.75 5.88
C LEU A 97 -11.08 -9.14 6.79
N ASP A 98 -11.31 -10.12 7.67
CA ASP A 98 -10.27 -10.70 8.52
C ASP A 98 -9.53 -11.82 7.79
N ILE A 99 -8.20 -11.81 7.91
CA ILE A 99 -7.30 -12.91 7.56
C ILE A 99 -6.83 -13.52 8.89
N PRO A 100 -7.34 -14.71 9.28
CA PRO A 100 -7.02 -15.32 10.57
C PRO A 100 -5.50 -15.44 10.81
N GLY A 101 -5.03 -14.92 11.93
CA GLY A 101 -3.61 -14.96 12.33
C GLY A 101 -2.72 -13.93 11.64
N VAL A 102 -3.26 -13.08 10.77
CA VAL A 102 -2.51 -12.10 9.97
C VAL A 102 -2.99 -10.67 10.27
N GLY A 103 -4.29 -10.40 10.09
CA GLY A 103 -4.85 -9.07 10.32
C GLY A 103 -6.17 -8.84 9.59
N ARG A 104 -6.58 -7.57 9.53
CA ARG A 104 -7.81 -7.12 8.85
C ARG A 104 -7.46 -6.18 7.72
N PHE A 105 -8.13 -6.29 6.58
CA PHE A 105 -7.82 -5.49 5.39
C PHE A 105 -9.04 -5.09 4.59
N ALA A 106 -8.89 -4.08 3.73
CA ALA A 106 -9.84 -3.73 2.68
C ALA A 106 -9.07 -3.31 1.41
N VAL A 107 -9.69 -3.49 0.25
CA VAL A 107 -9.15 -3.06 -1.06
C VAL A 107 -9.99 -1.91 -1.58
N LEU A 108 -9.36 -0.78 -1.83
CA LEU A 108 -10.01 0.49 -2.16
C LEU A 108 -9.43 1.09 -3.44
N ALA A 109 -10.18 1.99 -4.07
CA ALA A 109 -9.63 2.99 -4.98
C ALA A 109 -10.00 4.40 -4.55
N ASP A 110 -9.11 5.36 -4.82
CA ASP A 110 -9.44 6.78 -4.68
C ASP A 110 -10.44 7.24 -5.76
N SER A 111 -10.85 8.51 -5.70
CA SER A 111 -11.77 9.11 -6.68
C SER A 111 -11.20 9.14 -8.11
N GLY A 112 -9.88 9.03 -8.27
CA GLY A 112 -9.18 8.91 -9.55
C GLY A 112 -9.02 7.47 -10.05
N GLY A 113 -9.46 6.48 -9.27
CA GLY A 113 -9.35 5.06 -9.59
C GLY A 113 -8.02 4.41 -9.21
N ALA A 114 -7.15 5.09 -8.46
CA ALA A 114 -5.87 4.52 -8.00
C ALA A 114 -6.13 3.48 -6.89
N LEU A 115 -5.76 2.22 -7.16
CA LEU A 115 -5.93 1.11 -6.22
C LEU A 115 -4.92 1.17 -5.06
N PHE A 116 -5.40 0.99 -3.84
CA PHE A 116 -4.59 0.84 -2.64
C PHE A 116 -5.33 -0.04 -1.61
N ASN A 117 -4.57 -0.55 -0.64
CA ASN A 117 -5.13 -1.36 0.44
C ASN A 117 -4.98 -0.63 1.76
N ILE A 118 -5.89 -0.88 2.69
CA ILE A 118 -5.72 -0.52 4.10
C ILE A 118 -5.62 -1.80 4.93
N PHE A 119 -4.78 -1.79 5.97
CA PHE A 119 -4.47 -2.99 6.74
C PHE A 119 -4.22 -2.70 8.22
N ARG A 120 -4.81 -3.52 9.08
CA ARG A 120 -4.48 -3.61 10.50
C ARG A 120 -3.89 -4.98 10.81
N PRO A 121 -2.59 -5.09 11.15
CA PRO A 121 -2.04 -6.35 11.59
C PRO A 121 -2.68 -6.83 12.90
N GLU A 122 -2.83 -8.15 13.07
CA GLU A 122 -3.30 -8.74 14.32
C GLU A 122 -2.23 -8.64 15.43
N SER A 123 -0.94 -8.68 15.06
CA SER A 123 0.17 -8.48 15.99
C SER A 123 0.98 -7.23 15.65
N SER A 124 1.40 -6.47 16.66
CA SER A 124 2.28 -5.29 16.49
C SER A 124 3.68 -5.63 15.96
N ALA A 125 4.02 -6.92 15.87
CA ALA A 125 5.27 -7.41 15.30
C ALA A 125 5.22 -7.57 13.77
N ALA A 126 4.03 -7.50 13.17
CA ALA A 126 3.84 -7.61 11.73
C ALA A 126 4.29 -6.32 11.03
N ALA A 127 5.53 -6.38 10.54
CA ALA A 127 6.12 -5.53 9.51
C ALA A 127 6.02 -4.01 9.76
N ARG A 128 7.01 -3.49 10.50
CA ARG A 128 7.50 -2.15 10.19
C ARG A 128 8.31 -2.29 8.89
N PRO A 129 8.06 -1.50 7.84
CA PRO A 129 8.94 -1.50 6.69
C PRO A 129 10.38 -1.28 7.15
N ALA A 130 11.33 -1.93 6.48
CA ALA A 130 12.73 -1.55 6.66
C ALA A 130 12.89 -0.05 6.39
N ALA A 131 13.96 0.55 6.91
CA ALA A 131 14.26 1.95 6.62
C ALA A 131 14.26 2.17 5.10
N ALA A 132 13.62 3.25 4.63
CA ALA A 132 13.42 3.55 3.22
C ALA A 132 14.73 3.60 2.39
N SER A 133 15.89 3.70 3.04
CA SER A 133 17.22 3.70 2.43
C SER A 133 17.85 2.30 2.24
N ALA A 134 17.21 1.22 2.70
CA ALA A 134 17.74 -0.12 2.55
C ALA A 134 17.66 -0.58 1.10
N LEU A 135 18.78 -1.06 0.54
CA LEU A 135 18.82 -1.57 -0.83
C LEU A 135 17.80 -2.70 -1.04
N GLY A 136 17.11 -2.69 -2.18
CA GLY A 136 16.10 -3.70 -2.50
C GLY A 136 14.79 -3.57 -1.72
N HIS A 137 14.50 -2.40 -1.16
CA HIS A 137 13.23 -2.09 -0.50
C HIS A 137 12.50 -0.96 -1.23
N VAL A 138 11.20 -0.83 -0.99
CA VAL A 138 10.41 0.30 -1.51
C VAL A 138 10.84 1.57 -0.78
N GLY A 139 11.50 2.47 -1.52
CA GLY A 139 12.02 3.73 -0.99
C GLY A 139 11.12 4.95 -1.27
N TRP A 140 10.17 4.84 -2.20
CA TRP A 140 9.33 5.95 -2.64
C TRP A 140 7.97 5.48 -3.15
N HIS A 141 6.94 6.30 -2.93
CA HIS A 141 5.58 6.10 -3.44
C HIS A 141 5.21 7.30 -4.28
N ASP A 142 4.75 7.05 -5.50
CA ASP A 142 4.36 8.10 -6.44
C ASP A 142 2.93 7.84 -6.91
N LEU A 143 2.06 8.83 -6.73
CA LEU A 143 0.71 8.81 -7.27
C LEU A 143 0.64 9.77 -8.45
N ARG A 144 0.27 9.23 -9.61
CA ARG A 144 -0.09 10.04 -10.77
C ARG A 144 -1.59 10.22 -10.80
N ALA A 145 -2.05 11.40 -10.41
CA ALA A 145 -3.45 11.79 -10.44
C ALA A 145 -3.73 12.75 -11.60
N ALA A 146 -4.92 12.64 -12.19
CA ALA A 146 -5.39 13.62 -13.16
C ALA A 146 -5.68 14.97 -12.48
N ASN A 147 -6.16 14.93 -11.24
CA ASN A 147 -6.32 16.09 -10.36
C ASN A 147 -5.53 15.87 -9.06
N GLY A 148 -4.38 16.53 -8.94
CA GLY A 148 -3.51 16.39 -7.77
C GLY A 148 -4.09 16.98 -6.48
N GLU A 149 -4.94 18.02 -6.59
CA GLU A 149 -5.56 18.66 -5.43
C GLU A 149 -6.65 17.77 -4.83
N GLU A 150 -7.53 17.21 -5.66
CA GLU A 150 -8.55 16.25 -5.21
C GLU A 150 -7.92 15.00 -4.60
N ALA A 151 -6.87 14.46 -5.23
CA ALA A 151 -6.13 13.33 -4.67
C ALA A 151 -5.52 13.71 -3.31
N TRP A 152 -4.91 14.89 -3.19
CA TRP A 152 -4.34 15.36 -1.94
C TRP A 152 -5.38 15.47 -0.83
N GLU A 153 -6.54 16.06 -1.10
CA GLU A 153 -7.65 16.16 -0.14
C GLU A 153 -8.17 14.79 0.30
N PHE A 154 -8.25 13.85 -0.64
CA PHE A 154 -8.64 12.46 -0.36
C PHE A 154 -7.68 11.80 0.63
N TYR A 155 -6.37 11.76 0.32
CA TYR A 155 -5.38 11.04 1.14
C TYR A 155 -5.08 11.74 2.46
N SER A 156 -4.91 13.07 2.46
CA SER A 156 -4.62 13.84 3.69
C SER A 156 -5.77 13.79 4.69
N GLY A 157 -7.02 13.73 4.21
CA GLY A 157 -8.22 13.60 5.02
C GLY A 157 -8.42 12.22 5.66
N LEU A 158 -7.64 11.21 5.24
CA LEU A 158 -7.68 9.85 5.76
C LEU A 158 -6.48 9.56 6.65
N PHE A 159 -5.27 9.75 6.14
CA PHE A 159 -4.08 9.07 6.66
C PHE A 159 -3.15 9.91 7.53
N GLY A 160 -3.55 11.16 7.84
CA GLY A 160 -2.72 12.07 8.65
C GLY A 160 -1.40 12.43 7.96
N TRP A 161 -1.40 12.44 6.62
CA TRP A 161 -0.27 12.88 5.82
C TRP A 161 -0.26 14.40 5.70
N VAL A 162 0.93 14.99 5.67
CA VAL A 162 1.15 16.42 5.55
C VAL A 162 1.97 16.74 4.33
N ALA A 163 1.61 17.84 3.65
CA ALA A 163 2.38 18.37 2.55
C ALA A 163 3.74 18.86 3.06
N THR A 164 4.81 18.59 2.30
CA THR A 164 6.15 19.07 2.65
C THR A 164 6.66 20.05 1.61
N ASP A 165 7.11 19.54 0.47
CA ASP A 165 7.71 20.31 -0.61
C ASP A 165 6.81 20.22 -1.83
N ALA A 166 6.84 21.23 -2.68
CA ALA A 166 6.16 21.21 -3.96
C ALA A 166 7.01 21.92 -5.01
N PHE A 167 7.03 21.40 -6.22
CA PHE A 167 7.70 22.03 -7.36
C PHE A 167 6.97 21.72 -8.66
N GLU A 168 7.17 22.56 -9.67
CA GLU A 168 6.65 22.31 -11.01
C GLU A 168 7.53 21.25 -11.69
N ALA A 169 6.99 20.04 -11.88
CA ALA A 169 7.72 18.94 -12.51
C ALA A 169 7.66 18.99 -14.04
N MET A 170 6.56 19.51 -14.58
CA MET A 170 6.32 19.75 -16.01
C MET A 170 5.49 21.02 -16.16
N PRO A 171 5.49 21.69 -17.34
CA PRO A 171 4.68 22.89 -17.54
C PRO A 171 3.22 22.69 -17.13
N GLY A 172 2.78 23.40 -16.08
CA GLY A 172 1.42 23.30 -15.55
C GLY A 172 1.13 22.05 -14.69
N ALA A 173 2.14 21.28 -14.28
CA ALA A 173 1.99 20.11 -13.42
C ALA A 173 2.83 20.22 -12.14
N THR A 174 2.14 20.32 -11.00
CA THR A 174 2.75 20.36 -9.67
C THR A 174 3.06 18.95 -9.18
N TYR A 175 4.29 18.74 -8.72
CA TYR A 175 4.69 17.59 -7.94
C TYR A 175 4.60 17.93 -6.45
N GLN A 176 3.60 17.39 -5.77
CA GLN A 176 3.41 17.58 -4.33
C GLN A 176 4.05 16.42 -3.56
N MET A 177 5.06 16.72 -2.75
CA MET A 177 5.64 15.77 -1.80
C MET A 177 4.85 15.77 -0.50
N SER A 178 4.73 14.61 0.12
CA SER A 178 4.08 14.47 1.41
C SER A 178 4.83 13.51 2.32
N SER A 179 4.55 13.61 3.62
CA SER A 179 5.11 12.74 4.63
C SER A 179 4.09 12.46 5.73
N LEU A 180 4.40 11.52 6.61
CA LEU A 180 3.64 11.37 7.86
C LEU A 180 3.85 12.61 8.71
N ALA A 181 2.77 13.12 9.32
CA ALA A 181 2.89 14.17 10.32
C ALA A 181 3.91 13.78 11.40
N THR A 182 4.91 14.62 11.64
CA THR A 182 5.82 14.42 12.77
C THR A 182 5.25 15.12 14.01
N SER A 183 5.66 14.70 15.20
CA SER A 183 5.27 15.34 16.46
C SER A 183 5.59 16.83 16.55
N ARG A 184 6.40 17.38 15.62
CA ARG A 184 6.72 18.81 15.52
C ARG A 184 5.74 19.63 14.67
N GLN A 185 4.80 19.01 13.96
CA GLN A 185 3.83 19.69 13.08
C GLN A 185 2.39 19.65 13.61
N ALA A 186 2.17 19.11 14.81
CA ALA A 186 0.85 18.95 15.43
C ALA A 186 0.52 20.04 16.48
N ALA A 187 1.08 21.24 16.35
CA ALA A 187 0.87 22.37 17.27
C ALA A 187 0.02 23.47 16.64
#